data_AF-A0A1J5HTB1-F1
#
_entry.id   AF-A0A1J5HTB1-F1
#
_cell.length_a   1.000
_cell.length_b   1.000
_cell.length_c   1.000
_cell.angle_alpha   90.00
_cell.angle_beta   90.00
_cell.angle_gamma   90.00
#
_symmetry.space_group_name_H-M   'P 1'
#
loop_
_entity.id
_entity.type
_entity.pdbx_description
1 polymer ?
#
loop_
_entity_poly.entity_id
_entity_poly.type
_entity_poly.pdbx_seq_one_letter_code
_entity_poly.pdbx_strand_id
1 'polypeptide(L)'
;MIEINDLNTQKHLSATEKDYAFSRLGHFVHVARRVPAYLTDPELMDKLYPPHKLMSLDLECVRSTLGGLQEMREGGENYLEEAWDKLGECRREIDRNQVFVAVGVYYSDCSRAARICPEHGNLLSRGGPAIFITPERVESWVQGMKAKQHFKTLFAQIYYHELCHALVDDRSSKYKSDWGKVVEESICNAVAFSRFRTDPERAFLTKAITEQPTEYLGYTYFSDGFWGGPLAFISALKSLDPDDWFLWWDQWLHLVHRIRHLPPSLGYREFWQRWAHLGGRHHPMLLPFASRQPETAIGAARQWRDTGDAIPEFWKMIGLEVVKSVVE
;
A
#
# COMPACT_ATOMS: atom_id res chain seq x y z
N MET A 1 0.45 25.38 -8.06
CA MET A 1 -0.42 25.47 -6.87
C MET A 1 -0.93 24.07 -6.58
N ILE A 2 -1.30 23.71 -5.35
CA ILE A 2 -1.97 22.43 -5.05
C ILE A 2 -3.46 22.69 -5.12
N GLU A 3 -4.21 21.88 -5.85
CA GLU A 3 -5.61 22.12 -6.16
C GLU A 3 -6.47 20.89 -5.86
N ILE A 4 -7.53 21.11 -5.07
CA ILE A 4 -8.65 20.18 -4.91
C ILE A 4 -9.88 20.90 -5.50
N ASN A 5 -10.35 20.37 -6.63
CA ASN A 5 -11.37 20.97 -7.47
C ASN A 5 -12.71 20.26 -7.28
N ASP A 6 -13.80 21.02 -7.27
CA ASP A 6 -15.14 20.42 -7.22
C ASP A 6 -15.55 20.03 -8.64
N LEU A 7 -15.84 18.75 -8.86
CA LEU A 7 -16.26 18.25 -10.16
C LEU A 7 -17.79 18.20 -10.25
N ASN A 8 -18.42 17.44 -9.35
CA ASN A 8 -19.87 17.30 -9.26
C ASN A 8 -20.36 16.97 -7.83
N THR A 9 -19.53 17.19 -6.81
CA THR A 9 -19.89 16.94 -5.41
C THR A 9 -20.92 17.93 -4.88
N GLN A 10 -21.76 17.49 -3.94
CA GLN A 10 -22.62 18.33 -3.09
C GLN A 10 -21.91 18.71 -1.77
N LYS A 11 -20.92 17.92 -1.32
CA LYS A 11 -20.11 18.21 -0.12
C LYS A 11 -18.83 18.95 -0.50
N HIS A 12 -18.96 20.27 -0.60
CA HIS A 12 -17.79 21.15 -0.75
C HIS A 12 -16.89 21.10 0.49
N LEU A 13 -15.57 21.15 0.27
CA LEU A 13 -14.60 21.33 1.35
C LEU A 13 -14.49 22.81 1.73
N SER A 14 -14.67 23.09 3.01
CA SER A 14 -14.33 24.37 3.62
C SER A 14 -12.82 24.64 3.53
N ALA A 15 -12.44 25.91 3.65
CA ALA A 15 -11.03 26.30 3.70
C ALA A 15 -10.27 25.54 4.79
N THR A 16 -10.87 25.36 5.97
CA THR A 16 -10.23 24.65 7.09
C THR A 16 -10.01 23.15 6.83
N GLU A 17 -10.90 22.50 6.08
CA GLU A 17 -10.71 21.10 5.66
C GLU A 17 -9.58 20.99 4.64
N LYS A 18 -9.50 21.90 3.66
CA LYS A 18 -8.41 21.96 2.67
C LYS A 18 -7.06 22.25 3.35
N ASP A 19 -7.00 23.26 4.23
CA ASP A 19 -5.78 23.62 4.97
C ASP A 19 -5.30 22.47 5.86
N TYR A 20 -6.23 21.74 6.50
CA TYR A 20 -5.91 20.57 7.29
C TYR A 20 -5.25 19.46 6.45
N ALA A 21 -5.76 19.21 5.23
CA ALA A 21 -5.18 18.25 4.29
C ALA A 21 -3.86 18.75 3.67
N PHE A 22 -3.66 20.06 3.47
CA PHE A 22 -2.43 20.58 2.89
C PHE A 22 -1.28 20.70 3.89
N SER A 23 -1.59 21.03 5.14
CA SER A 23 -0.59 21.26 6.20
C SER A 23 0.25 20.02 6.57
N ARG A 24 -0.15 18.81 6.16
CA ARG A 24 0.57 17.56 6.50
C ARG A 24 1.04 16.74 5.30
N LEU A 25 0.99 17.31 4.09
CA LEU A 25 1.44 16.63 2.87
C LEU A 25 2.87 16.09 3.00
N GLY A 26 3.77 16.84 3.67
CA GLY A 26 5.15 16.42 3.87
C GLY A 26 5.85 16.13 2.53
N HIS A 27 6.26 14.88 2.34
CA HIS A 27 6.87 14.47 1.08
C HIS A 27 5.87 14.44 -0.08
N PHE A 28 4.56 14.34 0.12
CA PHE A 28 3.59 14.34 -0.99
C PHE A 28 3.47 15.66 -1.74
N VAL A 29 4.07 16.76 -1.24
CA VAL A 29 3.95 18.10 -1.85
C VAL A 29 4.30 18.12 -3.34
N HIS A 30 5.31 17.35 -3.77
CA HIS A 30 5.71 17.32 -5.17
C HIS A 30 4.72 16.54 -6.07
N VAL A 31 4.09 15.48 -5.53
CA VAL A 31 3.04 14.71 -6.22
C VAL A 31 1.76 15.53 -6.29
N ALA A 32 1.32 16.10 -5.16
CA ALA A 32 0.11 16.91 -5.07
C ALA A 32 0.12 18.18 -5.96
N ARG A 33 1.31 18.65 -6.36
CA ARG A 33 1.45 19.76 -7.34
C ARG A 33 1.25 19.33 -8.78
N ARG A 34 1.37 18.03 -9.08
CA ARG A 34 1.33 17.45 -10.43
C ARG A 34 0.07 16.63 -10.68
N VAL A 35 -0.53 16.11 -9.62
CA VAL A 35 -1.69 15.22 -9.66
C VAL A 35 -2.88 16.00 -9.08
N PRO A 36 -3.74 16.59 -9.92
CA PRO A 36 -4.93 17.28 -9.45
C PRO A 36 -5.88 16.30 -8.74
N ALA A 37 -6.59 16.80 -7.73
CA ALA A 37 -7.65 16.07 -7.08
C ALA A 37 -9.02 16.68 -7.43
N TYR A 38 -9.99 15.81 -7.68
CA TYR A 38 -11.36 16.15 -8.03
C TYR A 38 -12.34 15.58 -7.01
N LEU A 39 -13.25 16.39 -6.51
CA LEU A 39 -14.33 15.95 -5.63
C LEU A 39 -15.53 15.54 -6.46
N THR A 40 -15.97 14.32 -6.26
CA THR A 40 -17.05 13.70 -7.04
C THR A 40 -18.22 13.29 -6.15
N ASP A 41 -19.43 13.24 -6.69
CA ASP A 41 -20.53 12.58 -5.99
C ASP A 41 -20.40 11.04 -6.01
N PRO A 42 -21.24 10.30 -5.25
CA PRO A 42 -21.22 8.83 -5.27
C PRO A 42 -21.54 8.20 -6.63
N GLU A 43 -22.47 8.80 -7.40
CA GLU A 43 -22.90 8.25 -8.69
C GLU A 43 -21.75 8.26 -9.70
N LEU A 44 -21.02 9.38 -9.77
CA LEU A 44 -19.86 9.50 -10.65
C LEU A 44 -18.74 8.57 -10.22
N MET A 45 -18.49 8.46 -8.92
CA MET A 45 -17.49 7.53 -8.40
C MET A 45 -17.81 6.08 -8.78
N ASP A 46 -19.07 5.66 -8.76
CA ASP A 46 -19.46 4.31 -9.18
C ASP A 46 -19.34 4.10 -10.70
N LYS A 47 -19.47 5.15 -11.51
CA LYS A 47 -19.17 5.08 -12.95
C LYS A 47 -17.66 4.96 -13.18
N LEU A 48 -16.85 5.73 -12.45
CA LEU A 48 -15.39 5.72 -12.53
C LEU A 48 -14.80 4.40 -12.01
N TYR A 49 -15.22 3.97 -10.84
CA TYR A 49 -14.76 2.76 -10.16
C TYR A 49 -15.95 1.95 -9.63
N PRO A 50 -16.56 1.13 -10.50
CA PRO A 50 -17.73 0.34 -10.13
C PRO A 50 -17.48 -0.58 -8.93
N PRO A 51 -18.45 -0.74 -8.02
CA PRO A 51 -18.29 -1.56 -6.82
C PRO A 51 -17.88 -3.01 -7.09
N HIS A 52 -18.33 -3.61 -8.20
CA HIS A 52 -17.95 -4.97 -8.58
C HIS A 52 -16.45 -5.13 -8.91
N LYS A 53 -15.70 -4.04 -9.09
CA LYS A 53 -14.24 -4.06 -9.24
C LYS A 53 -13.51 -4.03 -7.88
N LEU A 54 -14.18 -3.64 -6.80
CA LEU A 54 -13.67 -3.72 -5.44
C LEU A 54 -13.86 -5.14 -4.90
N MET A 55 -13.22 -6.10 -5.58
CA MET A 55 -13.08 -7.43 -5.00
C MET A 55 -11.96 -7.37 -3.97
N SER A 56 -12.28 -7.70 -2.72
CA SER A 56 -11.33 -7.80 -1.63
C SER A 56 -10.87 -9.24 -1.39
N LEU A 57 -10.03 -9.50 -0.40
CA LEU A 57 -9.86 -10.84 0.15
C LEU A 57 -10.85 -11.05 1.30
N ASP A 58 -11.60 -12.16 1.29
CA ASP A 58 -12.42 -12.56 2.45
C ASP A 58 -11.51 -12.93 3.64
N LEU A 59 -11.69 -12.26 4.77
CA LEU A 59 -10.80 -12.39 5.93
C LEU A 59 -10.87 -13.78 6.57
N GLU A 60 -12.05 -14.41 6.60
CA GLU A 60 -12.23 -15.74 7.18
C GLU A 60 -11.59 -16.82 6.31
N CYS A 61 -11.79 -16.74 4.99
CA CYS A 61 -11.11 -17.58 4.02
C CYS A 61 -9.60 -17.41 4.10
N VAL A 62 -9.09 -16.18 4.19
CA VAL A 62 -7.64 -15.92 4.34
C VAL A 62 -7.11 -16.59 5.61
N ARG A 63 -7.79 -16.42 6.75
CA ARG A 63 -7.40 -17.05 8.02
C ARG A 63 -7.34 -18.57 7.91
N SER A 64 -8.36 -19.18 7.30
CA SER A 64 -8.42 -20.64 7.07
C SER A 64 -7.28 -21.11 6.15
N THR A 65 -7.07 -20.40 5.04
CA THR A 65 -6.05 -20.70 4.03
C THR A 65 -4.64 -20.61 4.62
N LEU A 66 -4.36 -19.57 5.41
CA LEU A 66 -3.07 -19.43 6.10
C LEU A 66 -2.82 -20.57 7.11
N GLY A 67 -3.85 -21.06 7.79
CA GLY A 67 -3.76 -22.21 8.68
C GLY A 67 -3.27 -23.48 7.95
N GLY A 68 -3.78 -23.73 6.75
CA GLY A 68 -3.36 -24.86 5.90
C GLY A 68 -2.01 -24.66 5.20
N LEU A 69 -1.53 -23.42 5.09
CA LEU A 69 -0.25 -23.09 4.46
C LEU A 69 0.98 -23.48 5.28
N GLN A 70 0.83 -23.79 6.56
CA GLN A 70 1.93 -24.35 7.36
C GLN A 70 2.32 -25.75 6.88
N GLU A 71 1.37 -26.57 6.45
CA GLU A 71 1.61 -27.94 5.98
C GLU A 71 2.21 -27.97 4.57
N MET A 72 1.81 -27.04 3.69
CA MET A 72 2.35 -26.92 2.32
C MET A 72 3.80 -26.43 2.27
N ARG A 73 4.25 -25.70 3.30
CA ARG A 73 5.59 -25.10 3.35
C ARG A 73 6.72 -26.14 3.30
N GLU A 74 6.44 -27.37 3.70
CA GLU A 74 7.42 -28.46 3.73
C GLU A 74 7.55 -29.19 2.38
N GLY A 75 6.74 -28.83 1.37
CA GLY A 75 6.46 -29.68 0.21
C GLY A 75 7.10 -29.35 -1.15
N GLY A 76 7.63 -28.15 -1.43
CA GLY A 76 8.18 -27.89 -2.78
C GLY A 76 8.68 -26.49 -3.13
N GLU A 77 9.38 -26.39 -4.26
CA GLU A 77 10.03 -25.17 -4.78
C GLU A 77 9.05 -24.07 -5.26
N ASN A 78 7.75 -24.38 -5.40
CA ASN A 78 6.70 -23.47 -5.91
C ASN A 78 5.69 -22.97 -4.84
N TYR A 79 6.01 -23.13 -3.55
CA TYR A 79 5.11 -22.81 -2.45
C TYR A 79 4.46 -21.41 -2.54
N LEU A 80 5.20 -20.38 -2.96
CA LEU A 80 4.69 -19.01 -3.00
C LEU A 80 3.59 -18.84 -4.06
N GLU A 81 3.72 -19.46 -5.23
CA GLU A 81 2.65 -19.41 -6.25
C GLU A 81 1.41 -20.15 -5.78
N GLU A 82 1.57 -21.37 -5.24
CA GLU A 82 0.44 -22.15 -4.74
C GLU A 82 -0.28 -21.44 -3.58
N ALA A 83 0.46 -20.75 -2.72
CA ALA A 83 -0.10 -19.95 -1.65
C ALA A 83 -0.96 -18.80 -2.19
N TRP A 84 -0.45 -18.08 -3.20
CA TRP A 84 -1.17 -16.96 -3.79
C TRP A 84 -2.34 -17.38 -4.66
N ASP A 85 -2.26 -18.52 -5.34
CA ASP A 85 -3.38 -19.11 -6.07
C ASP A 85 -4.54 -19.45 -5.12
N LYS A 86 -4.24 -20.05 -3.96
CA LYS A 86 -5.23 -20.33 -2.91
C LYS A 86 -5.79 -19.05 -2.28
N LEU A 87 -4.95 -18.07 -1.99
CA LEU A 87 -5.43 -16.78 -1.48
C LEU A 87 -6.29 -16.05 -2.52
N GLY A 88 -6.00 -16.20 -3.81
CA GLY A 88 -6.82 -15.70 -4.91
C GLY A 88 -8.22 -16.32 -4.95
N GLU A 89 -8.42 -17.52 -4.43
CA GLU A 89 -9.74 -18.13 -4.23
C GLU A 89 -10.58 -17.38 -3.20
N CYS A 90 -9.97 -16.86 -2.14
CA CYS A 90 -10.65 -16.06 -1.11
C CYS A 90 -11.24 -14.75 -1.62
N ARG A 91 -10.84 -14.30 -2.80
CA ARG A 91 -11.46 -13.15 -3.47
C ARG A 91 -12.79 -13.51 -4.13
N ARG A 92 -12.96 -14.76 -4.57
CA ARG A 92 -14.14 -15.24 -5.29
C ARG A 92 -15.29 -15.60 -4.37
N GLU A 93 -15.02 -15.80 -3.08
CA GLU A 93 -15.98 -16.21 -2.06
C GLU A 93 -16.71 -15.06 -1.38
N ILE A 94 -16.35 -13.79 -1.67
CA ILE A 94 -17.02 -12.65 -1.06
C ILE A 94 -18.52 -12.74 -1.33
N ASP A 95 -19.27 -12.77 -0.22
CA ASP A 95 -20.72 -12.70 -0.25
C ASP A 95 -21.11 -11.51 -1.14
N ARG A 96 -21.97 -11.75 -2.13
CA ARG A 96 -22.50 -10.71 -3.02
C ARG A 96 -23.15 -9.55 -2.23
N ASN A 97 -23.42 -9.75 -0.94
CA ASN A 97 -23.93 -8.75 -0.02
C ASN A 97 -22.88 -7.80 0.57
N GLN A 98 -21.58 -8.14 0.55
CA GLN A 98 -20.50 -7.27 1.03
C GLN A 98 -19.93 -6.44 -0.13
N VAL A 99 -20.69 -5.43 -0.55
CA VAL A 99 -20.30 -4.53 -1.63
C VAL A 99 -19.48 -3.37 -1.06
N PHE A 100 -18.17 -3.40 -1.28
CA PHE A 100 -17.32 -2.24 -0.99
C PHE A 100 -17.51 -1.17 -2.07
N VAL A 101 -17.52 0.09 -1.65
CA VAL A 101 -17.65 1.25 -2.55
C VAL A 101 -16.43 2.13 -2.44
N ALA A 102 -15.94 2.65 -3.57
CA ALA A 102 -14.71 3.44 -3.58
C ALA A 102 -14.99 4.79 -2.93
N VAL A 103 -14.10 5.23 -2.04
CA VAL A 103 -14.16 6.57 -1.44
C VAL A 103 -13.13 7.50 -2.10
N GLY A 104 -11.99 6.94 -2.52
CA GLY A 104 -10.98 7.58 -3.34
C GLY A 104 -10.58 6.65 -4.49
N VAL A 105 -10.07 7.23 -5.58
CA VAL A 105 -9.38 6.48 -6.63
C VAL A 105 -8.34 7.35 -7.33
N TYR A 106 -7.15 6.78 -7.50
CA TYR A 106 -6.12 7.30 -8.37
C TYR A 106 -6.23 6.74 -9.79
N TYR A 107 -6.10 7.61 -10.78
CA TYR A 107 -5.92 7.27 -12.19
C TYR A 107 -4.57 7.76 -12.66
N SER A 108 -3.77 6.88 -13.27
CA SER A 108 -2.51 7.26 -13.94
C SER A 108 -2.73 7.99 -15.26
N ASP A 109 -3.89 7.75 -15.89
CA ASP A 109 -4.37 8.46 -17.08
C ASP A 109 -5.89 8.65 -17.05
N CYS A 110 -6.31 9.90 -16.94
CA CYS A 110 -7.71 10.30 -16.90
C CYS A 110 -8.43 10.27 -18.24
N SER A 111 -7.77 9.86 -19.32
CA SER A 111 -8.42 9.67 -20.63
C SER A 111 -9.62 8.71 -20.53
N ARG A 112 -9.57 7.71 -19.64
CA ARG A 112 -10.73 6.86 -19.35
C ARG A 112 -11.85 7.62 -18.64
N ALA A 113 -11.53 8.39 -17.60
CA ALA A 113 -12.49 9.19 -16.87
C ALA A 113 -13.20 10.20 -17.78
N ALA A 114 -12.47 10.86 -18.69
CA ALA A 114 -13.02 11.77 -19.68
C ALA A 114 -14.06 11.13 -20.61
N ARG A 115 -13.93 9.82 -20.90
CA ARG A 115 -14.93 9.07 -21.68
C ARG A 115 -16.16 8.68 -20.88
N ILE A 116 -15.99 8.42 -19.59
CA ILE A 116 -17.09 8.03 -18.68
C ILE A 116 -17.96 9.25 -18.38
N CYS A 117 -17.35 10.44 -18.29
CA CYS A 117 -18.00 11.69 -17.86
C CYS A 117 -17.73 12.81 -18.89
N PRO A 118 -18.26 12.70 -20.12
CA PRO A 118 -17.96 13.63 -21.21
C PRO A 118 -18.35 15.08 -20.91
N GLU A 119 -19.34 15.30 -20.04
CA GLU A 119 -19.75 16.61 -19.53
C GLU A 119 -18.62 17.34 -18.76
N HIS A 120 -17.70 16.58 -18.17
CA HIS A 120 -16.48 17.07 -17.54
C HIS A 120 -15.24 16.93 -18.44
N GLY A 121 -15.46 16.58 -19.71
CA GLY A 121 -14.41 16.28 -20.68
C GLY A 121 -13.36 17.39 -20.78
N ASN A 122 -13.71 18.68 -20.73
CA ASN A 122 -12.71 19.75 -20.82
C ASN A 122 -11.72 19.79 -19.63
N LEU A 123 -12.16 19.38 -18.44
CA LEU A 123 -11.30 19.27 -17.25
C LEU A 123 -10.42 18.01 -17.32
N LEU A 124 -10.97 16.90 -17.82
CA LEU A 124 -10.33 15.58 -17.82
C LEU A 124 -9.56 15.24 -19.12
N SER A 125 -9.84 15.94 -20.23
CA SER A 125 -9.29 15.70 -21.57
C SER A 125 -7.85 16.15 -21.74
N ARG A 126 -7.32 16.90 -20.78
CA ARG A 126 -5.88 17.24 -20.74
C ARG A 126 -5.00 15.99 -20.59
N GLY A 127 -5.59 14.85 -20.22
CA GLY A 127 -4.90 13.58 -20.02
C GLY A 127 -4.00 13.61 -18.78
N GLY A 128 -3.40 12.47 -18.46
CA GLY A 128 -2.48 12.36 -17.33
C GLY A 128 -3.16 12.02 -16.00
N PRO A 129 -2.37 12.00 -14.90
CA PRO A 129 -2.84 11.43 -13.65
C PRO A 129 -3.80 12.35 -12.90
N ALA A 130 -4.78 11.78 -12.20
CA ALA A 130 -5.60 12.52 -11.24
C ALA A 130 -6.13 11.63 -10.13
N ILE A 131 -6.58 12.28 -9.06
CA ILE A 131 -7.23 11.65 -7.93
C ILE A 131 -8.70 12.08 -7.93
N PHE A 132 -9.60 11.15 -7.65
CA PHE A 132 -11.02 11.42 -7.44
C PHE A 132 -11.39 11.00 -6.01
N ILE A 133 -12.13 11.82 -5.28
CA ILE A 133 -12.57 11.51 -3.91
C ILE A 133 -14.03 11.88 -3.76
N THR A 134 -14.82 11.01 -3.11
CA THR A 134 -16.24 11.24 -2.81
C THR A 134 -16.42 11.71 -1.37
N PRO A 135 -16.45 13.02 -1.08
CA PRO A 135 -16.58 13.53 0.28
C PRO A 135 -17.91 13.14 0.94
N GLU A 136 -18.99 12.89 0.19
CA GLU A 136 -20.26 12.39 0.74
C GLU A 136 -20.10 11.01 1.38
N ARG A 137 -19.28 10.14 0.80
CA ARG A 137 -18.95 8.82 1.37
C ARG A 137 -18.09 8.96 2.61
N VAL A 138 -17.14 9.89 2.61
CA VAL A 138 -16.35 10.24 3.80
C VAL A 138 -17.27 10.74 4.93
N GLU A 139 -18.22 11.62 4.61
CA GLU A 139 -19.18 12.15 5.58
C GLU A 139 -20.07 11.04 6.14
N SER A 140 -20.61 10.18 5.27
CA SER A 140 -21.41 9.01 5.66
C SER A 140 -20.67 8.11 6.64
N TRP A 141 -19.37 7.90 6.44
CA TRP A 141 -18.57 7.02 7.30
C TRP A 141 -18.36 7.58 8.71
N VAL A 142 -18.35 8.90 8.86
CA VAL A 142 -18.16 9.57 10.16
C VAL A 142 -19.47 10.01 10.83
N GLN A 143 -20.63 9.68 10.24
CA GLN A 143 -21.93 9.97 10.83
C GLN A 143 -22.07 9.35 12.22
N GLY A 144 -22.63 10.10 13.17
CA GLY A 144 -22.78 9.65 14.56
C GLY A 144 -21.54 9.83 15.47
N MET A 145 -20.45 10.40 14.96
CA MET A 145 -19.25 10.74 15.75
C MET A 145 -19.05 12.27 15.91
N LYS A 146 -17.88 12.70 16.41
CA LYS A 146 -17.40 14.11 16.31
C LYS A 146 -17.15 14.48 14.84
N ALA A 147 -18.23 14.55 14.06
CA ALA A 147 -18.25 14.46 12.60
C ALA A 147 -17.28 15.43 11.91
N LYS A 148 -17.23 16.69 12.35
CA LYS A 148 -16.32 17.69 11.72
C LYS A 148 -14.84 17.36 11.88
N GLN A 149 -14.40 16.92 13.06
CA GLN A 149 -13.00 16.59 13.29
C GLN A 149 -12.63 15.27 12.59
N HIS A 150 -13.51 14.29 12.65
CA HIS A 150 -13.27 12.98 12.04
C HIS A 150 -13.32 13.05 10.51
N PHE A 151 -14.22 13.87 9.94
CA PHE A 151 -14.30 14.10 8.50
C PHE A 151 -12.97 14.59 7.92
N LYS A 152 -12.41 15.70 8.43
CA LYS A 152 -11.16 16.25 7.89
C LYS A 152 -9.98 15.29 8.05
N THR A 153 -9.97 14.50 9.14
CA THR A 153 -8.94 13.48 9.40
C THR A 153 -9.04 12.32 8.42
N LEU A 154 -10.24 11.77 8.21
CA LEU A 154 -10.48 10.68 7.28
C LEU A 154 -10.29 11.11 5.82
N PHE A 155 -10.79 12.29 5.45
CA PHE A 155 -10.57 12.87 4.13
C PHE A 155 -9.08 13.01 3.82
N ALA A 156 -8.30 13.56 4.77
CA ALA A 156 -6.86 13.69 4.58
C ALA A 156 -6.15 12.33 4.47
N GLN A 157 -6.56 11.32 5.24
CA GLN A 157 -6.02 9.96 5.14
C GLN A 157 -6.25 9.40 3.73
N ILE A 158 -7.48 9.48 3.23
CA ILE A 158 -7.83 9.01 1.89
C ILE A 158 -7.02 9.77 0.84
N TYR A 159 -6.95 11.10 0.94
CA TYR A 159 -6.17 11.90 0.00
C TYR A 159 -4.68 11.53 -0.01
N TYR A 160 -4.07 11.29 1.14
CA TYR A 160 -2.67 10.85 1.21
C TYR A 160 -2.47 9.43 0.69
N HIS A 161 -3.45 8.55 0.88
CA HIS A 161 -3.44 7.20 0.34
C HIS A 161 -3.43 7.23 -1.20
N GLU A 162 -4.32 8.01 -1.81
CA GLU A 162 -4.35 8.19 -3.27
C GLU A 162 -3.09 8.90 -3.81
N LEU A 163 -2.55 9.85 -3.06
CA LEU A 163 -1.26 10.46 -3.38
C LEU A 163 -0.11 9.45 -3.28
N CYS A 164 -0.24 8.41 -2.45
CA CYS A 164 0.73 7.33 -2.37
C CYS A 164 0.67 6.44 -3.61
N HIS A 165 -0.51 6.06 -4.09
CA HIS A 165 -0.65 5.41 -5.41
C HIS A 165 0.00 6.24 -6.51
N ALA A 166 -0.30 7.53 -6.56
CA ALA A 166 0.32 8.45 -7.52
C ALA A 166 1.85 8.59 -7.35
N LEU A 167 2.34 8.40 -6.12
CA LEU A 167 3.76 8.42 -5.83
C LEU A 167 4.41 7.14 -6.36
N VAL A 168 3.80 5.97 -6.16
CA VAL A 168 4.37 4.65 -6.52
C VAL A 168 4.01 4.17 -7.92
N ASP A 169 3.14 4.90 -8.66
CA ASP A 169 2.74 4.56 -10.02
C ASP A 169 3.94 4.39 -10.96
N ASP A 170 4.36 3.13 -11.12
CA ASP A 170 5.47 2.71 -11.98
C ASP A 170 4.96 2.14 -13.32
N ARG A 171 3.63 2.16 -13.54
CA ARG A 171 2.92 1.54 -14.67
C ARG A 171 3.23 0.04 -14.85
N SER A 172 3.87 -0.62 -13.89
CA SER A 172 4.20 -2.03 -13.99
C SER A 172 2.95 -2.88 -13.82
N SER A 173 2.88 -4.00 -14.55
CA SER A 173 1.77 -4.95 -14.43
C SER A 173 1.79 -5.73 -13.11
N LYS A 174 2.83 -5.57 -12.29
CA LYS A 174 3.09 -6.40 -11.10
C LYS A 174 2.10 -6.13 -9.98
N TYR A 175 1.64 -4.88 -9.83
CA TYR A 175 0.62 -4.53 -8.86
C TYR A 175 -0.82 -4.92 -9.25
N LYS A 176 -0.99 -5.51 -10.44
CA LYS A 176 -2.27 -6.09 -10.87
C LYS A 176 -2.50 -7.51 -10.36
N SER A 177 -1.48 -8.15 -9.76
CA SER A 177 -1.65 -9.43 -9.08
C SER A 177 -2.27 -9.23 -7.69
N ASP A 178 -2.80 -10.31 -7.10
CA ASP A 178 -3.41 -10.24 -5.78
C ASP A 178 -2.41 -9.85 -4.69
N TRP A 179 -1.20 -10.41 -4.74
CA TRP A 179 -0.12 -10.03 -3.84
C TRP A 179 0.32 -8.59 -4.02
N GLY A 180 0.38 -8.13 -5.28
CA GLY A 180 0.80 -6.79 -5.62
C GLY A 180 -0.16 -5.77 -5.03
N LYS A 181 -1.46 -6.02 -5.17
CA LYS A 181 -2.51 -5.19 -4.56
C LYS A 181 -2.43 -5.17 -3.03
N VAL A 182 -2.31 -6.32 -2.37
CA VAL A 182 -2.18 -6.36 -0.90
C VAL A 182 -1.01 -5.50 -0.43
N VAL A 183 0.16 -5.68 -1.06
CA VAL A 183 1.37 -4.93 -0.72
C VAL A 183 1.16 -3.43 -0.96
N GLU A 184 0.69 -3.04 -2.15
CA GLU A 184 0.50 -1.64 -2.52
C GLU A 184 -0.51 -0.93 -1.62
N GLU A 185 -1.69 -1.50 -1.42
CA GLU A 185 -2.77 -0.92 -0.60
C GLU A 185 -2.32 -0.76 0.86
N SER A 186 -1.67 -1.80 1.42
CA SER A 186 -1.14 -1.77 2.78
C SER A 186 -0.08 -0.69 2.98
N ILE A 187 0.82 -0.51 2.00
CA ILE A 187 1.85 0.53 2.04
C ILE A 187 1.23 1.91 1.90
N CYS A 188 0.33 2.10 0.94
CA CYS A 188 -0.35 3.38 0.73
C CYS A 188 -1.08 3.81 2.00
N ASN A 189 -1.74 2.86 2.67
CA ASN A 189 -2.41 3.11 3.94
C ASN A 189 -1.42 3.42 5.08
N ALA A 190 -0.29 2.70 5.18
CA ALA A 190 0.73 2.95 6.19
C ALA A 190 1.41 4.31 6.03
N VAL A 191 1.71 4.70 4.79
CA VAL A 191 2.34 5.98 4.46
C VAL A 191 1.38 7.12 4.78
N ALA A 192 0.12 6.99 4.36
CA ALA A 192 -0.93 7.95 4.70
C ALA A 192 -1.10 8.07 6.23
N PHE A 193 -1.19 6.94 6.93
CA PHE A 193 -1.37 6.88 8.38
C PHE A 193 -0.21 7.54 9.13
N SER A 194 1.03 7.41 8.63
CA SER A 194 2.23 8.05 9.20
C SER A 194 2.18 9.59 9.20
N ARG A 195 1.20 10.20 8.52
CA ARG A 195 0.99 11.65 8.50
C ARG A 195 0.23 12.16 9.71
N PHE A 196 -0.38 11.28 10.48
CA PHE A 196 -1.10 11.59 11.70
C PHE A 196 -0.22 11.29 12.92
N ARG A 197 -0.06 12.28 13.80
CA ARG A 197 0.89 12.21 14.93
C ARG A 197 0.22 12.21 16.29
N THR A 198 -1.03 12.63 16.37
CA THR A 198 -1.74 12.73 17.65
C THR A 198 -2.49 11.43 17.92
N ASP A 199 -2.48 10.99 19.18
CA ASP A 199 -3.16 9.75 19.59
C ASP A 199 -4.67 9.76 19.25
N PRO A 200 -5.42 10.88 19.41
CA PRO A 200 -6.83 10.91 19.03
C PRO A 200 -7.07 10.69 17.53
N GLU A 201 -6.23 11.28 16.67
CA GLU A 201 -6.33 11.08 15.22
C GLU A 201 -5.99 9.63 14.85
N ARG A 202 -4.90 9.10 15.41
CA ARG A 202 -4.45 7.72 15.13
C ARG A 202 -5.45 6.69 15.62
N ALA A 203 -6.00 6.85 16.83
CA ALA A 203 -7.01 5.94 17.37
C ALA A 203 -8.29 5.91 16.50
N PHE A 204 -8.74 7.08 16.04
CA PHE A 204 -9.86 7.18 15.11
C PHE A 204 -9.54 6.49 13.76
N LEU A 205 -8.38 6.78 13.19
CA LEU A 205 -7.98 6.19 11.90
C LEU A 205 -7.75 4.69 11.99
N THR A 206 -7.19 4.17 13.08
CA THR A 206 -7.06 2.72 13.31
C THR A 206 -8.44 2.07 13.26
N LYS A 207 -9.45 2.65 13.95
CA LYS A 207 -10.82 2.14 13.87
C LYS A 207 -11.39 2.21 12.44
N ALA A 208 -11.22 3.33 11.74
CA ALA A 208 -11.71 3.47 10.37
C ALA A 208 -11.04 2.48 9.41
N ILE A 209 -9.73 2.24 9.56
CA ILE A 209 -8.99 1.28 8.74
C ILE A 209 -9.43 -0.15 9.03
N THR A 210 -9.76 -0.53 10.27
CA THR A 210 -10.25 -1.89 10.56
C THR A 210 -11.59 -2.23 9.90
N GLU A 211 -12.32 -1.24 9.40
CA GLU A 211 -13.56 -1.42 8.62
C GLU A 211 -13.30 -1.49 7.10
N GLN A 212 -12.05 -1.31 6.66
CA GLN A 212 -11.64 -1.42 5.27
C GLN A 212 -11.43 -2.88 4.84
N PRO A 213 -11.38 -3.14 3.52
CA PRO A 213 -11.02 -4.45 3.01
C PRO A 213 -9.67 -4.97 3.54
N THR A 214 -9.53 -6.30 3.56
CA THR A 214 -8.34 -7.02 4.06
C THR A 214 -7.02 -6.48 3.49
N GLU A 215 -6.98 -6.10 2.21
CA GLU A 215 -5.79 -5.57 1.55
C GLU A 215 -5.23 -4.27 2.19
N TYR A 216 -6.08 -3.52 2.91
CA TYR A 216 -5.73 -2.27 3.58
C TYR A 216 -5.22 -2.48 5.01
N LEU A 217 -5.49 -3.64 5.60
CA LEU A 217 -5.25 -3.93 7.02
C LEU A 217 -3.78 -4.19 7.32
N GLY A 218 -2.98 -4.56 6.32
CA GLY A 218 -1.55 -4.83 6.46
C GLY A 218 -0.70 -3.59 6.72
N TYR A 219 -1.32 -2.43 6.94
CA TYR A 219 -0.60 -1.19 7.23
C TYR A 219 0.22 -1.25 8.52
N THR A 220 -0.21 -2.04 9.51
CA THR A 220 0.49 -2.23 10.79
C THR A 220 1.86 -2.87 10.61
N TYR A 221 1.97 -3.83 9.68
CA TYR A 221 3.24 -4.45 9.27
C TYR A 221 4.28 -3.40 8.88
N PHE A 222 3.86 -2.35 8.18
CA PHE A 222 4.73 -1.27 7.73
C PHE A 222 4.88 -0.13 8.74
N SER A 223 3.91 0.08 9.65
CA SER A 223 3.95 1.16 10.64
C SER A 223 4.74 0.84 11.90
N ASP A 224 4.72 -0.41 12.36
CA ASP A 224 5.14 -0.77 13.73
C ASP A 224 6.59 -1.22 13.86
N GLY A 225 7.28 -1.39 12.74
CA GLY A 225 8.74 -1.46 12.73
C GLY A 225 9.25 -2.51 11.79
N PHE A 226 9.90 -2.09 10.71
CA PHE A 226 10.83 -2.96 9.99
C PHE A 226 11.80 -2.24 9.03
N TRP A 227 11.52 -1.00 8.60
CA TRP A 227 12.29 -0.40 7.47
C TRP A 227 12.77 1.04 7.64
N GLY A 228 12.82 1.60 8.86
CA GLY A 228 13.12 3.04 9.01
C GLY A 228 11.97 3.96 8.57
N GLY A 229 10.77 3.37 8.44
CA GLY A 229 9.51 4.04 8.13
C GLY A 229 8.98 3.73 6.72
N PRO A 230 7.67 3.91 6.46
CA PRO A 230 7.05 3.64 5.16
C PRO A 230 7.67 4.37 3.97
N LEU A 231 8.38 5.48 4.23
CA LEU A 231 9.04 6.29 3.21
C LEU A 231 10.34 5.70 2.66
N ALA A 232 11.11 5.03 3.52
CA ALA A 232 12.26 4.27 3.08
C ALA A 232 11.81 3.14 2.15
N PHE A 233 10.65 2.55 2.45
CA PHE A 233 10.01 1.53 1.63
C PHE A 233 9.50 2.06 0.29
N ILE A 234 8.85 3.23 0.25
CA ILE A 234 8.48 3.87 -1.03
C ILE A 234 9.73 4.23 -1.85
N SER A 235 10.79 4.72 -1.21
CA SER A 235 12.05 4.97 -1.92
C SER A 235 12.58 3.69 -2.57
N ALA A 236 12.46 2.56 -1.88
CA ALA A 236 12.82 1.24 -2.38
C ALA A 236 11.88 0.77 -3.53
N LEU A 237 10.58 1.01 -3.41
CA LEU A 237 9.57 0.77 -4.47
C LEU A 237 9.82 1.62 -5.72
N LYS A 238 10.26 2.87 -5.56
CA LYS A 238 10.55 3.75 -6.69
C LYS A 238 11.84 3.40 -7.41
N SER A 239 12.80 2.85 -6.67
CA SER A 239 14.06 2.38 -7.21
C SER A 239 13.94 0.98 -7.81
N LEU A 240 12.78 0.60 -8.37
CA LEU A 240 12.62 -0.66 -9.09
C LEU A 240 13.34 -0.69 -10.45
N ASP A 241 14.16 0.31 -10.77
CA ASP A 241 15.31 0.10 -11.63
C ASP A 241 16.30 -0.82 -10.87
N PRO A 242 16.62 -2.01 -11.40
CA PRO A 242 17.53 -2.93 -10.76
C PRO A 242 18.91 -2.35 -10.45
N ASP A 243 19.31 -1.19 -10.97
CA ASP A 243 20.55 -0.52 -10.56
C ASP A 243 20.35 0.45 -9.38
N ASP A 244 19.18 1.10 -9.26
CA ASP A 244 18.86 2.02 -8.14
C ASP A 244 18.46 1.26 -6.86
N TRP A 245 17.75 0.12 -6.99
CA TRP A 245 17.42 -0.75 -5.85
C TRP A 245 18.69 -1.17 -5.11
N PHE A 246 19.77 -1.40 -5.86
CA PHE A 246 21.05 -1.86 -5.32
C PHE A 246 21.82 -0.77 -4.63
N LEU A 247 21.81 0.44 -5.16
CA LEU A 247 22.36 1.60 -4.47
C LEU A 247 21.62 1.86 -3.15
N TRP A 248 20.28 1.76 -3.17
CA TRP A 248 19.48 1.91 -1.96
C TRP A 248 19.72 0.78 -0.96
N TRP A 249 19.77 -0.47 -1.43
CA TRP A 249 20.06 -1.65 -0.63
C TRP A 249 21.47 -1.59 -0.02
N ASP A 250 22.46 -1.15 -0.78
CA ASP A 250 23.84 -0.92 -0.31
C ASP A 250 23.90 0.19 0.75
N GLN A 251 23.19 1.30 0.53
CA GLN A 251 23.04 2.38 1.52
C GLN A 251 22.29 1.91 2.78
N TRP A 252 21.27 1.07 2.63
CA TRP A 252 20.52 0.47 3.72
C TRP A 252 21.39 -0.53 4.50
N LEU A 253 22.15 -1.39 3.82
CA LEU A 253 23.14 -2.28 4.45
C LEU A 253 24.23 -1.48 5.18
N HIS A 254 24.68 -0.34 4.64
CA HIS A 254 25.61 0.56 5.31
C HIS A 254 24.99 1.27 6.52
N LEU A 255 23.70 1.62 6.47
CA LEU A 255 22.94 2.17 7.60
C LEU A 255 22.75 1.10 8.68
N VAL A 256 22.35 -0.10 8.30
CA VAL A 256 22.21 -1.28 9.18
C VAL A 256 23.57 -1.70 9.76
N HIS A 257 24.67 -1.58 9.02
CA HIS A 257 26.01 -1.81 9.53
C HIS A 257 26.43 -0.75 10.56
N ARG A 258 26.07 0.52 10.34
CA ARG A 258 26.25 1.58 11.35
C ARG A 258 25.38 1.35 12.60
N ILE A 259 24.17 0.81 12.42
CA ILE A 259 23.23 0.44 13.48
C ILE A 259 23.65 -0.86 14.20
N ARG A 260 24.40 -1.78 13.57
CA ARG A 260 24.96 -3.00 14.19
C ARG A 260 25.90 -2.73 15.37
N HIS A 261 26.35 -1.49 15.53
CA HIS A 261 27.12 -1.03 16.70
C HIS A 261 26.23 -0.46 17.83
N LEU A 262 24.90 -0.45 17.68
CA LEU A 262 23.96 -0.10 18.74
C LEU A 262 23.67 -1.31 19.64
N PRO A 263 23.23 -1.08 20.90
CA PRO A 263 23.09 -2.14 21.90
C PRO A 263 22.10 -3.25 21.48
N PRO A 264 22.36 -4.53 21.86
CA PRO A 264 21.51 -5.68 21.52
C PRO A 264 20.04 -5.64 21.98
N SER A 265 19.67 -4.67 22.83
CA SER A 265 18.32 -4.54 23.40
C SER A 265 17.24 -4.10 22.40
N LEU A 266 17.60 -3.81 21.15
CA LEU A 266 16.70 -3.32 20.09
C LEU A 266 16.11 -4.44 19.19
N GLY A 267 16.14 -5.71 19.61
CA GLY A 267 15.45 -6.82 18.91
C GLY A 267 16.05 -7.24 17.54
N TYR A 268 17.08 -6.54 17.05
CA TYR A 268 17.68 -6.76 15.73
C TYR A 268 18.28 -8.16 15.53
N ARG A 269 18.78 -8.77 16.61
CA ARG A 269 19.35 -10.12 16.56
C ARG A 269 18.29 -11.19 16.28
N GLU A 270 17.10 -11.03 16.85
CA GLU A 270 15.97 -11.94 16.65
C GLU A 270 15.40 -11.81 15.23
N PHE A 271 15.35 -10.59 14.68
CA PHE A 271 15.03 -10.37 13.27
C PHE A 271 15.98 -11.14 12.34
N TRP A 272 17.29 -10.98 12.49
CA TRP A 272 18.26 -11.69 11.64
C TRP A 272 18.22 -13.20 11.83
N GLN A 273 17.96 -13.67 13.06
CA GLN A 273 17.79 -15.10 13.33
C GLN A 273 16.52 -15.65 12.68
N ARG A 274 15.39 -14.92 12.76
CA ARG A 274 14.14 -15.30 12.07
C ARG A 274 14.31 -15.25 10.56
N TRP A 275 14.89 -14.18 10.01
CA TRP A 275 15.12 -14.03 8.57
C TRP A 275 16.07 -15.09 8.01
N ALA A 276 17.19 -15.37 8.68
CA ALA A 276 18.11 -16.44 8.31
C ALA A 276 17.50 -17.83 8.47
N HIS A 277 16.59 -18.03 9.42
CA HIS A 277 15.86 -19.29 9.60
C HIS A 277 14.78 -19.49 8.52
N LEU A 278 14.09 -18.42 8.13
CA LEU A 278 13.07 -18.42 7.09
C LEU A 278 13.67 -18.58 5.68
N GLY A 279 14.80 -17.92 5.39
CA GLY A 279 15.47 -17.98 4.08
C GLY A 279 16.51 -19.10 3.92
N GLY A 280 17.13 -19.56 5.01
CA GLY A 280 18.31 -20.43 4.95
C GLY A 280 18.04 -21.93 4.78
N ARG A 281 16.80 -22.41 4.93
CA ARG A 281 16.50 -23.86 4.85
C ARG A 281 16.03 -24.37 3.49
N HIS A 282 15.38 -23.53 2.66
CA HIS A 282 14.77 -24.00 1.40
C HIS A 282 14.98 -23.10 0.18
N HIS A 283 15.49 -21.88 0.36
CA HIS A 283 15.98 -21.07 -0.76
C HIS A 283 17.49 -20.85 -0.57
N PRO A 284 18.35 -21.79 -1.01
CA PRO A 284 19.80 -21.62 -0.92
C PRO A 284 20.31 -20.35 -1.63
N MET A 285 19.49 -19.74 -2.48
CA MET A 285 19.72 -18.44 -3.12
C MET A 285 19.55 -17.22 -2.19
N LEU A 286 18.92 -17.38 -1.02
CA LEU A 286 18.77 -16.34 0.03
C LEU A 286 19.85 -16.44 1.13
N LEU A 287 20.56 -17.57 1.23
CA LEU A 287 21.69 -17.77 2.17
C LEU A 287 22.78 -16.69 2.12
N PRO A 288 23.16 -16.12 0.95
CA PRO A 288 24.24 -15.13 0.89
C PRO A 288 23.89 -13.83 1.63
N PHE A 289 22.60 -13.51 1.72
CA PHE A 289 22.07 -12.35 2.44
C PHE A 289 21.94 -12.59 3.95
N ALA A 290 21.88 -13.86 4.38
CA ALA A 290 21.96 -14.26 5.79
C ALA A 290 23.41 -14.42 6.26
N SER A 291 24.36 -14.44 5.32
CA SER A 291 25.79 -14.51 5.62
C SER A 291 26.22 -13.24 6.38
N ARG A 292 27.12 -13.41 7.36
CA ARG A 292 27.73 -12.26 8.06
C ARG A 292 28.69 -11.46 7.18
N GLN A 293 28.81 -11.81 5.90
CA GLN A 293 29.76 -11.19 4.96
C GLN A 293 28.99 -10.43 3.87
N PRO A 294 29.01 -9.08 3.92
CA PRO A 294 28.28 -8.21 2.99
C PRO A 294 28.55 -8.52 1.51
N GLU A 295 29.74 -8.97 1.17
CA GLU A 295 30.15 -9.23 -0.22
C GLU A 295 29.40 -10.42 -0.84
N THR A 296 29.04 -11.43 -0.05
CA THR A 296 28.21 -12.56 -0.50
C THR A 296 26.77 -12.11 -0.78
N ALA A 297 26.22 -11.25 0.09
CA ALA A 297 24.89 -10.67 -0.10
C ALA A 297 24.83 -9.80 -1.36
N ILE A 298 25.87 -8.98 -1.59
CA ILE A 298 26.00 -8.15 -2.79
C ILE A 298 26.16 -9.01 -4.05
N GLY A 299 26.93 -10.11 -3.99
CA GLY A 299 27.09 -11.05 -5.10
C GLY A 299 25.79 -11.76 -5.49
N ALA A 300 25.02 -12.22 -4.51
CA ALA A 300 23.72 -12.87 -4.75
C ALA A 300 22.66 -11.89 -5.24
N ALA A 301 22.66 -10.67 -4.71
CA ALA A 301 21.86 -9.60 -5.24
C ALA A 301 22.23 -9.38 -6.72
N ARG A 302 23.51 -9.25 -7.09
CA ARG A 302 23.91 -9.01 -8.49
C ARG A 302 23.48 -10.16 -9.40
N GLN A 303 23.61 -11.40 -8.94
CA GLN A 303 23.10 -12.57 -9.67
C GLN A 303 21.57 -12.52 -9.84
N TRP A 304 20.83 -12.01 -8.85
CA TRP A 304 19.37 -11.80 -8.92
C TRP A 304 18.96 -10.67 -9.88
N ARG A 305 19.76 -9.60 -9.97
CA ARG A 305 19.58 -8.53 -10.96
C ARG A 305 19.66 -9.07 -12.37
N ASP A 306 20.65 -9.92 -12.62
CA ASP A 306 20.98 -10.41 -13.95
C ASP A 306 19.96 -11.44 -14.47
N THR A 307 19.10 -12.03 -13.61
CA THR A 307 18.06 -12.99 -14.01
C THR A 307 16.65 -12.41 -14.17
N GLY A 308 16.35 -11.22 -13.62
CA GLY A 308 15.04 -10.56 -13.75
C GLY A 308 13.86 -11.21 -13.00
N ASP A 309 13.97 -12.48 -12.60
CA ASP A 309 12.91 -13.28 -11.96
C ASP A 309 12.80 -13.12 -10.44
N ALA A 310 13.79 -12.50 -9.78
CA ALA A 310 13.87 -12.46 -8.33
C ALA A 310 12.96 -11.41 -7.66
N ILE A 311 12.61 -10.35 -8.38
CA ILE A 311 11.80 -9.24 -7.85
C ILE A 311 10.37 -9.73 -7.52
N PRO A 312 9.64 -10.44 -8.42
CA PRO A 312 8.32 -10.98 -8.11
C PRO A 312 8.29 -11.92 -6.88
N GLU A 313 9.26 -12.84 -6.74
CA GLU A 313 9.28 -13.79 -5.61
C GLU A 313 9.51 -13.11 -4.26
N PHE A 314 10.42 -12.13 -4.21
CA PHE A 314 10.60 -11.31 -3.01
C PHE A 314 9.29 -10.62 -2.61
N TRP A 315 8.59 -10.02 -3.57
CA TRP A 315 7.35 -9.30 -3.28
C TRP A 315 6.18 -10.22 -2.93
N LYS A 316 6.09 -11.42 -3.52
CA LYS A 316 5.13 -12.45 -3.10
C LYS A 316 5.35 -12.86 -1.65
N MET A 317 6.60 -13.04 -1.24
CA MET A 317 6.95 -13.35 0.15
C MET A 317 6.55 -12.19 1.08
N ILE A 318 6.89 -10.94 0.73
CA ILE A 318 6.48 -9.76 1.52
C ILE A 318 4.96 -9.69 1.63
N GLY A 319 4.24 -9.85 0.52
CA GLY A 319 2.78 -9.86 0.55
C GLY A 319 2.24 -10.96 1.46
N LEU A 320 2.83 -12.16 1.47
CA LEU A 320 2.37 -13.24 2.33
C LEU A 320 2.58 -12.92 3.82
N GLU A 321 3.70 -12.28 4.17
CA GLU A 321 3.94 -11.80 5.54
C GLU A 321 2.98 -10.67 5.93
N VAL A 322 2.65 -9.78 4.99
CA VAL A 322 1.62 -8.75 5.19
C VAL A 322 0.27 -9.41 5.46
N VAL A 323 -0.15 -10.39 4.65
CA VAL A 323 -1.41 -11.13 4.85
C VAL A 323 -1.43 -11.85 6.20
N LYS A 324 -0.33 -12.46 6.64
CA LYS A 324 -0.24 -13.08 7.97
C LYS A 324 -0.45 -12.07 9.09
N SER A 325 0.19 -10.90 8.99
CA SER A 325 0.06 -9.84 10.01
C SER A 325 -1.36 -9.28 10.15
N VAL A 326 -2.20 -9.45 9.13
CA VAL A 326 -3.62 -9.05 9.17
C VAL A 326 -4.46 -10.03 9.98
N VAL A 327 -4.04 -11.29 10.06
CA VAL A 327 -4.81 -12.37 10.69
C VAL A 327 -4.42 -12.59 12.16
N GLU A 328 -3.17 -12.30 12.52
CA GLU A 328 -2.59 -12.43 13.88
C GLU A 328 -3.05 -11.34 14.85
#